data_AF-O01947-F1
#
_entry.id   AF-O01947-F1
#
_cell.length_a   1.000
_cell.length_b   1.000
_cell.length_c   1.000
_cell.angle_alpha   90.00
_cell.angle_beta   90.00
_cell.angle_gamma   90.00
#
_symmetry.space_group_name_H-M   'P 1'
#
loop_
_entity.id
_entity.type
_entity.pdbx_description
1 polymer ?
#
loop_
_entity_poly.entity_id
_entity_poly.type
_entity_poly.pdbx_seq_one_letter_code
_entity_poly.pdbx_strand_id
1 'polypeptide(L)'
;DKQGFPMKQGILTNGRVRLLLSKGHSCYRPRRRGERKRKSVRGYIVDANLSVLNLVIVKKGEGEIPGLTDKSIPRRLGPKRGGKIRKLFNLTKEDDVRQYVVRRPLPPKEGRKQTKYKAPKIQR
;
A
#
# COMPACT_ATOMS: atom_id res chain seq x y z
N ASP A 1 17.39 6.52 -8.95
CA ASP A 1 18.59 6.81 -9.76
C ASP A 1 18.18 7.75 -10.89
N LYS A 2 19.09 8.62 -11.37
CA LYS A 2 18.85 9.54 -12.50
C LYS A 2 18.36 8.82 -13.78
N GLN A 3 18.71 7.54 -13.95
CA GLN A 3 18.25 6.72 -15.11
C GLN A 3 17.07 5.80 -14.78
N GLY A 4 16.37 6.02 -13.67
CA GLY A 4 15.14 5.28 -13.33
C GLY A 4 15.36 3.89 -12.70
N PHE A 5 16.60 3.49 -12.41
CA PHE A 5 16.85 2.23 -11.69
C PHE A 5 16.37 2.32 -10.23
N PRO A 6 15.58 1.34 -9.75
CA PRO A 6 15.13 1.30 -8.37
C PRO A 6 16.24 0.84 -7.42
N MET A 7 16.19 1.32 -6.18
CA MET A 7 17.06 0.88 -5.09
C MET A 7 16.58 -0.45 -4.50
N LYS A 8 17.52 -1.33 -4.16
CA LYS A 8 17.22 -2.61 -3.51
C LYS A 8 17.90 -2.72 -2.15
N GLN A 9 17.09 -2.91 -1.11
CA GLN A 9 17.56 -3.19 0.25
C GLN A 9 18.44 -4.45 0.30
N GLY A 10 19.49 -4.39 1.11
CA GLY A 10 20.45 -5.49 1.32
C GLY A 10 21.63 -5.52 0.34
N ILE A 11 21.67 -4.63 -0.66
CA ILE A 11 22.85 -4.46 -1.52
C ILE A 11 23.70 -3.34 -0.93
N LEU A 12 24.82 -3.71 -0.30
CA LEU A 12 25.75 -2.81 0.37
C LEU A 12 26.72 -2.12 -0.62
N THR A 13 26.15 -1.50 -1.64
CA THR A 13 26.90 -0.68 -2.59
C THR A 13 26.16 0.62 -2.82
N ASN A 14 26.87 1.68 -3.19
CA ASN A 14 26.24 2.87 -3.73
C ASN A 14 25.91 2.66 -5.21
N GLY A 15 26.76 1.98 -5.98
CA GLY A 15 26.63 1.78 -7.42
C GLY A 15 25.47 0.87 -7.88
N ARG A 16 25.50 0.52 -9.18
CA ARG A 16 24.55 -0.43 -9.77
C ARG A 16 25.13 -1.82 -9.82
N VAL A 17 24.29 -2.81 -9.58
CA VAL A 17 24.65 -4.23 -9.64
C VAL A 17 23.62 -4.97 -10.49
N ARG A 18 24.07 -5.95 -11.27
CA ARG A 18 23.20 -6.86 -12.03
C ARG A 18 22.95 -8.13 -11.22
N LEU A 19 21.72 -8.32 -10.76
CA LEU A 19 21.32 -9.48 -9.98
C LEU A 19 20.32 -10.35 -10.71
N LEU A 20 20.33 -11.66 -10.44
CA LEU A 20 19.32 -12.60 -10.92
C LEU A 20 18.11 -12.60 -9.97
N LEU A 21 17.04 -11.90 -10.36
CA LEU A 21 15.83 -11.72 -9.54
C LEU A 21 14.75 -12.75 -9.89
N SER A 22 14.00 -13.20 -8.88
CA SER A 22 12.87 -14.14 -8.97
C SER A 22 11.56 -13.48 -8.52
N LYS A 23 10.43 -14.21 -8.61
CA LYS A 23 9.13 -13.75 -8.12
C LYS A 23 9.19 -13.45 -6.61
N GLY A 24 8.69 -12.28 -6.21
CA GLY A 24 8.67 -11.83 -4.82
C GLY A 24 9.83 -10.91 -4.44
N HIS A 25 10.89 -10.86 -5.25
CA HIS A 25 11.95 -9.87 -5.05
C HIS A 25 11.43 -8.47 -5.41
N SER A 26 11.82 -7.48 -4.60
CA SER A 26 11.70 -6.07 -4.98
C SER A 26 12.44 -5.79 -6.30
N CYS A 27 11.99 -4.77 -7.03
CA CYS A 27 12.58 -4.31 -8.30
C CYS A 27 12.37 -5.23 -9.52
N TYR A 28 11.60 -6.33 -9.38
CA TYR A 28 11.27 -7.21 -10.51
C TYR A 28 9.81 -7.69 -10.48
N ARG A 29 9.13 -7.55 -11.62
CA ARG A 29 7.78 -8.07 -11.85
C ARG A 29 7.85 -9.14 -12.95
N PRO A 30 7.90 -10.45 -12.59
CA PRO A 30 7.96 -11.52 -13.58
C PRO A 30 6.67 -11.60 -14.40
N ARG A 31 6.79 -11.96 -15.68
CA ARG A 31 5.64 -12.16 -16.59
C ARG A 31 5.27 -13.63 -16.74
N ARG A 32 6.26 -14.53 -16.64
CA ARG A 32 6.05 -15.97 -16.67
C ARG A 32 6.28 -16.60 -15.30
N ARG A 33 5.55 -17.68 -15.01
CA ARG A 33 5.74 -18.46 -13.78
C ARG A 33 7.13 -19.10 -13.81
N GLY A 34 7.87 -19.01 -12.70
CA GLY A 34 9.21 -19.60 -12.57
C GLY A 34 10.34 -18.79 -13.22
N GLU A 35 10.03 -17.71 -13.94
CA GLU A 35 11.04 -16.90 -14.62
C GLU A 35 11.97 -16.19 -13.61
N ARG A 36 13.27 -16.35 -13.81
CA ARG A 36 14.31 -15.53 -13.19
C ARG A 36 14.95 -14.64 -14.26
N LYS A 37 15.21 -13.38 -13.94
CA LYS A 37 15.80 -12.44 -14.90
C LYS A 37 16.94 -11.64 -14.28
N ARG A 38 18.05 -11.54 -15.02
CA ARG A 38 19.18 -10.68 -14.62
C ARG A 38 18.82 -9.22 -14.90
N LYS A 39 18.66 -8.42 -13.84
CA LYS A 39 18.24 -7.02 -13.88
C LYS A 39 19.27 -6.15 -13.17
N SER A 40 19.51 -4.96 -13.70
CA SER A 40 20.30 -3.93 -13.04
C SER A 40 19.45 -3.25 -11.97
N VAL A 41 20.00 -3.12 -10.77
CA VAL A 41 19.39 -2.42 -9.63
C VAL A 41 20.42 -1.51 -8.99
N ARG A 42 19.98 -0.44 -8.35
CA ARG A 42 20.83 0.44 -7.55
C ARG A 42 20.97 -0.15 -6.14
N GLY A 43 22.15 -0.05 -5.55
CA GLY A 43 22.35 -0.45 -4.15
C GLY A 43 21.60 0.45 -3.17
N TYR A 44 21.61 0.08 -1.89
CA TYR A 44 20.85 0.77 -0.85
C TYR A 44 21.59 1.99 -0.26
N ILE A 45 22.91 2.11 -0.46
CA ILE A 45 23.67 3.25 0.04
C ILE A 45 23.30 4.51 -0.75
N VAL A 46 22.96 5.58 -0.03
CA VAL A 46 22.53 6.87 -0.58
C VAL A 46 23.75 7.61 -1.16
N ASP A 47 23.57 8.23 -2.32
CA ASP A 47 24.62 8.93 -3.07
C ASP A 47 23.98 10.02 -3.97
N ALA A 48 24.77 10.99 -4.43
CA ALA A 48 24.36 12.13 -5.25
C ALA A 48 23.79 11.72 -6.64
N ASN A 49 23.97 10.46 -7.04
CA ASN A 49 23.40 9.90 -8.26
C ASN A 49 21.91 9.50 -8.14
N LEU A 50 21.30 9.68 -6.97
CA LEU A 50 19.87 9.48 -6.76
C LEU A 50 19.09 10.74 -7.17
N SER A 51 17.96 10.53 -7.87
CA SER A 51 17.07 11.62 -8.29
C SER A 51 15.89 11.82 -7.35
N VAL A 52 15.42 10.75 -6.70
CA VAL A 52 14.25 10.77 -5.80
C VAL A 52 14.53 9.82 -4.64
N LEU A 53 14.16 10.22 -3.43
CA LEU A 53 14.10 9.38 -2.23
C LEU A 53 12.65 9.26 -1.76
N ASN A 54 12.25 8.05 -1.35
CA ASN A 54 10.94 7.81 -0.78
C ASN A 54 11.08 7.71 0.74
N LEU A 55 10.46 8.64 1.47
CA LEU A 55 10.54 8.73 2.93
C LEU A 55 9.13 8.61 3.55
N VAL A 56 9.09 8.19 4.82
CA VAL A 56 7.86 8.11 5.62
C VAL A 56 8.10 8.84 6.93
N ILE A 57 7.16 9.69 7.34
CA ILE A 57 7.21 10.38 8.63
C ILE A 57 6.80 9.40 9.73
N VAL A 58 7.69 9.20 10.72
CA VAL A 58 7.42 8.34 11.88
C VAL A 58 6.93 9.15 13.08
N LYS A 59 7.43 10.38 13.25
CA LYS A 59 7.04 11.31 14.32
C LYS A 59 6.81 12.70 13.72
N LYS A 60 5.70 13.36 14.08
CA LYS A 60 5.42 14.75 13.69
C LYS A 60 6.33 15.68 14.50
N GLY A 61 6.96 16.65 13.84
CA GLY A 61 7.70 17.72 14.51
C GLY A 61 6.80 18.88 14.94
N GLU A 62 7.39 19.98 15.37
CA GLU A 62 6.65 21.19 15.77
C GLU A 62 5.96 21.87 14.58
N GLY A 63 6.63 21.90 13.42
CA GLY A 63 6.11 22.51 12.20
C GLY A 63 5.10 21.63 11.46
N GLU A 64 4.07 22.27 10.90
CA GLU A 64 3.16 21.64 9.95
C GLU A 64 3.73 21.69 8.53
N ILE A 65 3.55 20.60 7.79
CA ILE A 65 3.96 20.45 6.40
C ILE A 65 2.70 20.49 5.51
N PRO A 66 2.57 21.53 4.68
CA PRO A 66 1.46 21.69 3.76
C PRO A 66 1.12 20.44 2.97
N GLY A 67 -0.12 19.98 3.12
CA GLY A 67 -0.67 18.86 2.34
C GLY A 67 -0.22 17.46 2.76
N LEU A 68 0.68 17.33 3.75
CA LEU A 68 1.09 16.05 4.32
C LEU A 68 0.59 15.88 5.75
N THR A 69 0.82 16.86 6.63
CA THR A 69 0.37 16.80 8.03
C THR A 69 -1.03 17.37 8.23
N ASP A 70 -1.47 18.28 7.37
CA ASP A 70 -2.73 19.02 7.57
C ASP A 70 -3.94 18.19 7.12
N LYS A 71 -3.71 17.23 6.21
CA LYS A 71 -4.77 16.44 5.59
C LYS A 71 -4.83 15.07 6.22
N SER A 72 -5.97 14.74 6.83
CA SER A 72 -6.29 13.37 7.21
C SER A 72 -7.00 12.66 6.05
N ILE A 73 -6.33 11.67 5.45
CA ILE A 73 -6.93 10.85 4.39
C ILE A 73 -7.61 9.64 5.03
N PRO A 74 -8.96 9.53 4.98
CA PRO A 74 -9.66 8.42 5.60
C PRO A 74 -9.38 7.10 4.88
N ARG A 75 -9.38 5.99 5.63
CA ARG A 75 -9.25 4.65 5.04
C ARG A 75 -10.47 4.34 4.19
N ARG A 76 -10.24 4.16 2.88
CA ARG A 76 -11.30 3.92 1.89
C ARG A 76 -12.09 2.62 2.12
N LEU A 77 -11.45 1.57 2.64
CA LEU A 77 -12.03 0.24 2.75
C LEU A 77 -11.95 -0.27 4.19
N GLY A 78 -13.08 -0.75 4.69
CA GLY A 78 -13.15 -1.50 5.94
C GLY A 78 -12.73 -2.97 5.79
N PRO A 79 -12.61 -3.71 6.90
CA PRO A 79 -12.27 -5.13 6.87
C PRO A 79 -13.33 -5.98 6.15
N LYS A 80 -12.87 -6.96 5.35
CA LYS A 80 -13.74 -7.93 4.65
C LYS A 80 -13.93 -9.25 5.41
N ARG A 81 -12.99 -9.64 6.28
CA ARG A 81 -13.02 -10.95 6.97
C ARG A 81 -13.74 -10.87 8.31
N GLY A 82 -14.54 -11.88 8.67
CA GLY A 82 -15.33 -11.89 9.91
C GLY A 82 -14.49 -11.65 11.15
N GLY A 83 -13.39 -12.38 11.31
CA GLY A 83 -12.47 -12.18 12.45
C GLY A 83 -11.84 -10.77 12.52
N LYS A 84 -11.64 -10.10 11.38
CA LYS A 84 -11.12 -8.71 11.38
C LYS A 84 -12.21 -7.68 11.67
N ILE A 85 -13.47 -7.97 11.31
CA ILE A 85 -14.62 -7.14 11.66
C ILE A 85 -14.83 -7.21 13.17
N ARG A 86 -14.81 -8.41 13.75
CA ARG A 86 -14.91 -8.61 15.21
C ARG A 86 -13.85 -7.85 15.97
N LYS A 87 -12.58 -7.97 15.54
CA LYS A 87 -11.47 -7.23 16.16
C LYS A 87 -11.61 -5.70 16.02
N LEU A 88 -12.21 -5.21 14.94
CA LEU A 88 -12.36 -3.77 14.73
C LEU A 88 -13.41 -3.16 15.67
N PHE A 89 -14.52 -3.88 15.88
CA PHE A 89 -15.66 -3.43 16.67
C PHE A 89 -15.70 -4.04 18.08
N ASN A 90 -14.64 -4.75 18.49
CA ASN A 90 -14.55 -5.47 19.77
C ASN A 90 -15.75 -6.40 20.05
N LEU A 91 -16.23 -7.08 19.00
CA LEU A 91 -17.36 -8.03 19.09
C LEU A 91 -16.90 -9.38 19.60
N THR A 92 -17.80 -10.10 20.27
CA THR A 92 -17.56 -11.47 20.70
C THR A 92 -17.86 -12.46 19.58
N LYS A 93 -17.76 -13.77 19.86
CA LYS A 93 -17.95 -14.79 18.81
C LYS A 93 -19.43 -14.98 18.46
N GLU A 94 -20.30 -14.60 19.37
CA GLU A 94 -21.75 -14.75 19.34
C GLU A 94 -22.39 -13.68 18.45
N ASP A 95 -21.76 -12.52 18.33
CA ASP A 95 -22.28 -11.39 17.54
C ASP A 95 -22.26 -11.64 16.02
N ASP A 96 -23.34 -11.21 15.35
CA ASP A 96 -23.44 -11.24 13.89
C ASP A 96 -22.65 -10.10 13.24
N VAL A 97 -21.56 -10.47 12.58
CA VAL A 97 -20.67 -9.56 11.84
C VAL A 97 -21.33 -8.88 10.64
N ARG A 98 -22.47 -9.38 10.14
CA ARG A 98 -23.15 -8.83 8.95
C ARG A 98 -23.71 -7.44 9.18
N GLN A 99 -24.15 -7.15 10.40
CA GLN A 99 -24.69 -5.86 10.79
C GLN A 99 -23.60 -4.78 10.82
N TYR A 100 -22.38 -5.17 11.18
CA TYR A 100 -21.24 -4.27 11.39
C TYR A 100 -20.34 -4.09 10.15
N VAL A 101 -20.74 -4.59 8.98
CA VAL A 101 -19.95 -4.40 7.75
C VAL A 101 -19.96 -2.93 7.34
N VAL A 102 -18.77 -2.34 7.22
CA VAL A 102 -18.62 -0.97 6.72
C VAL A 102 -19.14 -0.86 5.29
N ARG A 103 -20.19 -0.06 5.11
CA ARG A 103 -20.81 0.25 3.81
C ARG A 103 -20.30 1.58 3.30
N ARG A 104 -20.00 1.64 2.01
CA ARG A 104 -19.61 2.88 1.33
C ARG A 104 -20.80 3.48 0.58
N PRO A 105 -21.23 4.72 0.88
CA PRO A 105 -22.18 5.43 0.04
C PRO A 105 -21.53 5.73 -1.31
N LEU A 106 -22.26 5.51 -2.38
CA LEU A 106 -21.89 5.96 -3.73
C LEU A 106 -22.62 7.27 -4.01
N PRO A 107 -21.96 8.25 -4.64
CA PRO A 107 -22.63 9.46 -5.07
C PRO A 107 -23.80 9.10 -6.01
N PRO A 108 -24.94 9.80 -5.89
CA PRO A 108 -26.07 9.60 -6.80
C PRO A 108 -25.60 9.87 -8.23
N LYS A 109 -25.96 8.97 -9.16
CA LYS A 109 -25.82 9.24 -10.59
C LYS A 109 -27.00 10.11 -11.03
N GLU A 110 -26.79 10.98 -12.02
CA GLU A 110 -27.85 11.81 -12.61
C GLU A 110 -29.10 10.96 -12.89
N GLY A 111 -30.25 11.44 -12.40
CA GLY A 111 -31.54 10.77 -12.51
C GLY A 111 -31.92 9.80 -11.38
N ARG A 112 -31.05 9.53 -10.38
CA ARG A 112 -31.40 8.70 -9.21
C ARG A 112 -31.28 9.47 -7.89
N LYS A 113 -32.42 9.67 -7.22
CA LYS A 113 -32.52 10.39 -5.93
C LYS A 113 -31.90 9.65 -4.72
N GLN A 114 -31.73 8.32 -4.79
CA GLN A 114 -31.24 7.53 -3.65
C GLN A 114 -29.74 7.21 -3.74
N THR A 115 -29.01 7.47 -2.66
CA THR A 115 -27.62 7.06 -2.47
C THR A 115 -27.52 5.54 -2.36
N LYS A 116 -26.79 4.90 -3.27
CA LYS A 116 -26.56 3.45 -3.22
C LYS A 116 -25.39 3.12 -2.30
N TYR A 117 -25.57 2.15 -1.42
CA TYR A 117 -24.49 1.63 -0.59
C TYR A 117 -23.84 0.41 -1.22
N LYS A 118 -22.51 0.34 -1.20
CA LYS A 118 -21.75 -0.87 -1.55
C LYS A 118 -21.04 -1.43 -0.32
N ALA A 119 -21.16 -2.75 -0.14
CA ALA A 119 -20.51 -3.51 0.91
C ALA A 119 -19.63 -4.61 0.31
N PRO A 120 -18.50 -4.98 0.95
CA PRO A 120 -17.79 -6.19 0.58
C PRO A 120 -18.57 -7.44 1.01
N LYS A 121 -18.50 -8.52 0.22
CA LYS A 121 -18.96 -9.85 0.66
C LYS A 121 -18.06 -10.33 1.80
N ILE A 122 -18.64 -10.62 2.97
CA ILE A 122 -17.89 -11.14 4.12
C ILE A 122 -17.30 -12.50 3.76
N GLN A 123 -16.05 -12.72 4.15
CA GLN A 123 -15.35 -13.97 3.92
C GLN A 123 -14.79 -14.51 5.24
N ARG A 124 -14.92 -15.82 5.48
CA ARG A 124 -14.49 -16.49 6.72
C ARG A 124 -15.16 -15.88 7.95
#